data_AF-A0AAJ1RSY4-F1
#
_entry.id   AF-A0AAJ1RSY4-F1
#
_cell.length_a   1.000
_cell.length_b   1.000
_cell.length_c   1.000
_cell.angle_alpha   90.00
_cell.angle_beta   90.00
_cell.angle_gamma   90.00
#
_symmetry.space_group_name_H-M   'P 1'
#
loop_
_entity.id
_entity.type
_entity.pdbx_description
1 polymer ?
#
loop_
_entity_poly.entity_id
_entity_poly.type
_entity_poly.pdbx_seq_one_letter_code
_entity_poly.pdbx_strand_id
1 'polypeptide(L)'
;MKEIVASYFKQRSLVNHQLMSYNDCIPSGDGRISRMEKIVRSIRIGTDELVEDLPGGEDAGGCIKLDVLDKEIIVRLKGIRLGRPTIREANGAEHPATPLECRIRKLTYFSPVYMDFRIYRDDIEGPSEGGLGWIEEEGVHIGNLPIMVRSARCNLHSDHIDENRKLSPQTSEEDAEYLNELLRKSGEDPLDPGGYFIINGTERVLISMEDLAPNRVTVEKNKKYAHETEVAKIFSQRDGVRKPINVEKRRDGMLMVKIPSAGTTAIPVVLLMRALGMENDQEIFASIAGPVEAMKYTVANLNDVKDNDEYGVETEEEAVAWLEKKFAAGQ
;
A
#
# COMPACT_ATOMS: atom_id res chain seq x y z
N MET A 1 36.21 -3.07 -17.18
CA MET A 1 34.77 -3.43 -17.17
C MET A 1 34.50 -4.68 -16.34
N LYS A 2 35.19 -5.82 -16.56
CA LYS A 2 35.02 -7.05 -15.75
C LYS A 2 35.26 -6.82 -14.25
N GLU A 3 36.32 -6.12 -13.88
CA GLU A 3 36.64 -5.81 -12.47
C GLU A 3 35.59 -4.93 -11.80
N ILE A 4 35.03 -3.96 -12.53
CA ILE A 4 33.95 -3.07 -12.04
C ILE A 4 32.68 -3.88 -11.79
N VAL A 5 32.31 -4.76 -12.73
CA VAL A 5 31.16 -5.66 -12.59
C VAL A 5 31.38 -6.65 -11.44
N ALA A 6 32.58 -7.22 -11.31
CA ALA A 6 32.92 -8.10 -10.21
C ALA A 6 32.87 -7.38 -8.85
N SER A 7 33.34 -6.13 -8.78
CA SER A 7 33.23 -5.31 -7.56
C SER A 7 31.77 -5.00 -7.21
N TYR A 8 30.92 -4.75 -8.20
CA TYR A 8 29.48 -4.57 -7.99
C TYR A 8 28.84 -5.82 -7.38
N PHE A 9 29.12 -6.99 -7.95
CA PHE A 9 28.56 -8.26 -7.46
C PHE A 9 29.21 -8.77 -6.16
N LYS A 10 30.40 -8.29 -5.81
CA LYS A 10 31.00 -8.52 -4.48
C LYS A 10 30.19 -7.82 -3.39
N GLN A 11 29.56 -6.68 -3.68
CA GLN A 11 28.76 -5.92 -2.73
C GLN A 11 27.25 -6.21 -2.83
N ARG A 12 26.75 -6.55 -4.02
CA ARG A 12 25.32 -6.76 -4.26
C ARG A 12 25.07 -8.15 -4.85
N SER A 13 24.19 -8.91 -4.20
CA SER A 13 23.74 -10.21 -4.67
C SER A 13 22.77 -10.10 -5.87
N LEU A 14 22.61 -11.19 -6.62
CA LEU A 14 21.62 -11.32 -7.69
C LEU A 14 20.18 -11.16 -7.17
N VAL A 15 19.91 -11.60 -5.93
CA VAL A 15 18.59 -11.51 -5.28
C VAL A 15 18.39 -10.21 -4.49
N ASN A 16 19.34 -9.27 -4.61
CA ASN A 16 19.32 -8.03 -3.83
C ASN A 16 18.04 -7.20 -4.03
N HIS A 17 17.41 -7.29 -5.20
CA HIS A 17 16.14 -6.62 -5.49
C HIS A 17 14.99 -7.10 -4.58
N GLN A 18 14.89 -8.42 -4.34
CA GLN A 18 13.89 -8.98 -3.42
C GLN A 18 14.19 -8.59 -1.98
N LEU A 19 15.44 -8.74 -1.54
CA LEU A 19 15.85 -8.43 -0.17
C LEU A 19 15.66 -6.94 0.17
N MET A 20 16.12 -6.04 -0.70
CA MET A 20 15.96 -4.59 -0.49
C MET A 20 14.49 -4.19 -0.48
N SER A 21 13.68 -4.73 -1.41
CA SER A 21 12.24 -4.43 -1.45
C SER A 21 11.54 -4.91 -0.18
N TYR A 22 11.92 -6.06 0.35
CA TYR A 22 11.32 -6.61 1.56
C TYR A 22 11.75 -5.81 2.80
N ASN A 23 13.03 -5.47 2.92
CA ASN A 23 13.55 -4.66 4.03
C ASN A 23 12.95 -3.25 4.08
N ASP A 24 12.70 -2.62 2.91
CA ASP A 24 12.03 -1.32 2.83
C ASP A 24 10.53 -1.40 3.19
N CYS A 25 9.92 -2.57 2.99
CA CYS A 25 8.51 -2.79 3.30
C CYS A 25 8.27 -2.91 4.80
N ILE A 26 9.09 -3.70 5.49
CA ILE A 26 8.86 -4.09 6.89
C ILE A 26 9.51 -3.12 7.90
N PRO A 27 8.99 -3.06 9.15
CA PRO A 27 9.64 -2.33 10.24
C PRO A 27 11.08 -2.81 10.47
N SER A 28 12.08 -1.94 10.28
CA SER A 28 13.51 -2.27 10.44
C SER A 28 14.08 -1.92 11.83
N GLY A 29 13.32 -1.23 12.69
CA GLY A 29 13.72 -0.95 14.08
C GLY A 29 14.78 0.15 14.21
N ASP A 30 15.10 0.81 13.10
CA ASP A 30 15.99 1.95 12.93
C ASP A 30 15.28 3.30 13.18
N GLY A 31 14.06 3.27 13.71
CA GLY A 31 13.21 4.45 13.91
C GLY A 31 12.60 5.02 12.63
N ARG A 32 12.90 4.45 11.45
CA ARG A 32 12.28 4.88 10.19
C ARG A 32 10.89 4.29 10.04
N ILE A 33 9.97 5.11 9.55
CA ILE A 33 8.60 4.69 9.23
C ILE A 33 8.65 3.80 7.98
N SER A 34 8.42 2.50 8.17
CA SER A 34 8.32 1.51 7.10
C SER A 34 7.09 1.73 6.21
N ARG A 35 7.07 1.17 4.99
CA ARG A 35 5.85 1.20 4.15
C ARG A 35 4.67 0.54 4.85
N MET A 36 4.92 -0.54 5.60
CA MET A 36 3.89 -1.21 6.39
C MET A 36 3.26 -0.29 7.44
N GLU A 37 4.07 0.48 8.18
CA GLU A 37 3.56 1.47 9.14
C GLU A 37 2.74 2.57 8.45
N LYS A 38 3.15 3.03 7.25
CA LYS A 38 2.36 4.00 6.48
C LYS A 38 0.97 3.46 6.12
N ILE A 39 0.91 2.20 5.68
CA ILE A 39 -0.36 1.53 5.36
C ILE A 39 -1.23 1.43 6.62
N VAL A 40 -0.66 1.00 7.75
CA VAL A 40 -1.37 0.92 9.04
C VAL A 40 -1.94 2.28 9.43
N ARG A 41 -1.15 3.35 9.34
CA ARG A 41 -1.58 4.72 9.65
C ARG A 41 -2.64 5.26 8.69
N SER A 42 -2.72 4.76 7.46
CA SER A 42 -3.72 5.15 6.47
C SER A 42 -5.03 4.35 6.54
N ILE A 43 -5.13 3.33 7.41
CA ILE A 43 -6.37 2.54 7.55
C ILE A 43 -7.51 3.43 8.05
N ARG A 44 -8.61 3.49 7.31
CA ARG A 44 -9.87 4.13 7.70
C ARG A 44 -11.00 3.13 7.49
N ILE A 45 -11.65 2.74 8.58
CA ILE A 45 -12.77 1.79 8.56
C ILE A 45 -13.89 2.40 9.40
N GLY A 46 -15.10 2.46 8.84
CA GLY A 46 -16.30 2.95 9.52
C GLY A 46 -16.36 4.48 9.72
N THR A 47 -15.47 5.24 9.09
CA THR A 47 -15.48 6.70 9.12
C THR A 47 -14.79 7.28 7.87
N ASP A 48 -15.36 8.37 7.36
CA ASP A 48 -14.80 9.22 6.29
C ASP A 48 -14.26 10.56 6.83
N GLU A 49 -14.27 10.74 8.15
CA GLU A 49 -13.77 11.95 8.82
C GLU A 49 -12.27 12.13 8.58
N LEU A 50 -11.82 13.39 8.57
CA LEU A 50 -10.41 13.72 8.47
C LEU A 50 -9.66 13.25 9.71
N VAL A 51 -8.38 12.95 9.53
CA VAL A 51 -7.53 12.38 10.59
C VAL A 51 -7.40 13.30 11.79
N GLU A 52 -7.41 14.60 11.53
CA GLU A 52 -7.26 15.69 12.50
C GLU A 52 -8.49 15.80 13.41
N ASP A 53 -9.68 15.51 12.88
CA ASP A 53 -10.95 15.61 13.60
C ASP A 53 -11.21 14.39 14.49
N LEU A 54 -10.54 13.28 14.19
CA LEU A 54 -10.70 12.03 14.94
C LEU A 54 -9.98 12.09 16.30
N PRO A 55 -10.49 11.36 17.31
CA PRO A 55 -9.86 11.31 18.64
C PRO A 55 -8.38 10.94 18.59
N GLY A 56 -7.56 11.76 19.26
CA GLY A 56 -6.10 11.62 19.29
C GLY A 56 -5.35 12.23 18.10
N GLY A 57 -6.06 12.85 17.14
CA GLY A 57 -5.49 13.60 16.02
C GLY A 57 -4.61 12.77 15.09
N GLU A 58 -3.70 13.44 14.37
CA GLU A 58 -2.80 12.80 13.39
C GLU A 58 -1.84 11.78 14.02
N ASP A 59 -1.43 12.00 15.27
CA ASP A 59 -0.45 11.18 15.97
C ASP A 59 -0.99 9.81 16.38
N ALA A 60 -2.31 9.67 16.49
CA ALA A 60 -2.96 8.43 16.87
C ALA A 60 -3.00 7.37 15.74
N GLY A 61 -2.61 7.72 14.50
CA GLY A 61 -2.41 6.74 13.42
C GLY A 61 -3.70 6.31 12.70
N GLY A 62 -3.83 5.01 12.40
CA GLY A 62 -4.99 4.43 11.72
C GLY A 62 -6.25 4.51 12.57
N CYS A 63 -7.43 4.36 11.96
CA CYS A 63 -8.72 4.48 12.64
C CYS A 63 -9.72 3.40 12.19
N ILE A 64 -10.36 2.77 13.17
CA ILE A 64 -11.45 1.81 13.01
C ILE A 64 -12.58 2.25 13.94
N LYS A 65 -13.64 2.81 13.38
CA LYS A 65 -14.89 3.11 14.10
C LYS A 65 -15.77 1.86 14.08
N LEU A 66 -16.14 1.35 15.26
CA LEU A 66 -16.97 0.16 15.38
C LEU A 66 -18.44 0.55 15.35
N ASP A 67 -19.23 -0.22 14.62
CA ASP A 67 -20.69 -0.08 14.59
C ASP A 67 -21.31 -0.91 15.71
N VAL A 68 -21.42 -0.31 16.90
CA VAL A 68 -22.02 -0.92 18.08
C VAL A 68 -23.24 -0.10 18.49
N LEU A 69 -24.36 -0.77 18.66
CA LEU A 69 -25.60 -0.13 19.12
C LEU A 69 -25.38 0.56 20.47
N ASP A 70 -25.82 1.82 20.55
CA ASP A 70 -25.82 2.64 21.76
C ASP A 70 -24.44 2.93 22.39
N LYS A 71 -23.34 2.67 21.66
CA LYS A 71 -21.98 3.00 22.13
C LYS A 71 -21.09 3.50 21.01
N GLU A 72 -20.40 4.60 21.25
CA GLU A 72 -19.34 5.07 20.36
C GLU A 72 -17.99 4.46 20.76
N ILE A 73 -17.44 3.58 19.91
CA ILE A 73 -16.12 2.98 20.10
C ILE A 73 -15.25 3.24 18.88
N ILE A 74 -14.12 3.92 19.11
CA ILE A 74 -13.15 4.26 18.07
C ILE A 74 -11.80 3.66 18.45
N VAL A 75 -11.28 2.77 17.61
CA VAL A 75 -9.97 2.15 17.79
C VAL A 75 -8.94 2.84 16.91
N ARG A 76 -7.94 3.42 17.54
CA ARG A 76 -6.76 4.00 16.89
C ARG A 76 -5.60 3.03 16.97
N LEU A 77 -4.86 2.89 15.87
CA LEU A 77 -3.77 1.92 15.75
C LEU A 77 -2.48 2.56 15.22
N LYS A 78 -1.35 2.28 15.87
CA LYS A 78 -0.03 2.77 15.47
C LYS A 78 1.09 1.86 15.96
N GLY A 79 2.31 2.13 15.52
CA GLY A 79 3.50 1.53 16.13
C GLY A 79 3.63 0.04 15.84
N ILE A 80 3.47 -0.36 14.57
CA ILE A 80 3.64 -1.76 14.19
C ILE A 80 5.10 -2.19 14.38
N ARG A 81 5.28 -3.29 15.12
CA ARG A 81 6.57 -3.83 15.51
C ARG A 81 6.65 -5.29 15.11
N LEU A 82 7.79 -5.69 14.56
CA LEU A 82 8.12 -7.09 14.29
C LEU A 82 9.04 -7.59 15.39
N GLY A 83 8.68 -8.73 15.98
CA GLY A 83 9.58 -9.49 16.85
C GLY A 83 10.75 -10.13 16.08
N ARG A 84 11.43 -11.06 16.74
CA ARG A 84 12.36 -11.97 16.06
C ARG A 84 11.59 -13.22 15.59
N PRO A 85 12.00 -13.86 14.49
CA PRO A 85 11.46 -15.16 14.12
C PRO A 85 11.59 -16.19 15.26
N THR A 86 10.47 -16.74 15.70
CA THR A 86 10.39 -17.71 16.79
C THR A 86 9.50 -18.89 16.42
N ILE A 87 9.79 -20.05 17.02
CA ILE A 87 8.93 -21.23 17.00
C ILE A 87 8.29 -21.35 18.38
N ARG A 88 6.96 -21.53 18.38
CA ARG A 88 6.19 -21.84 19.58
C ARG A 88 5.84 -23.32 19.60
N GLU A 89 6.31 -24.01 20.61
CA GLU A 89 6.10 -25.44 20.82
C GLU A 89 4.70 -25.72 21.39
N ALA A 90 4.25 -26.98 21.30
CA ALA A 90 2.94 -27.40 21.81
C ALA A 90 2.76 -27.18 23.32
N ASN A 91 3.86 -27.18 24.08
CA ASN A 91 3.87 -26.88 25.52
C ASN A 91 3.85 -25.36 25.81
N GLY A 92 3.83 -24.51 24.79
CA GLY A 92 3.84 -23.06 24.91
C GLY A 92 5.23 -22.43 25.06
N ALA A 93 6.31 -23.22 25.08
CA ALA A 93 7.67 -22.68 25.08
C ALA A 93 7.99 -22.04 23.73
N GLU A 94 8.75 -20.94 23.76
CA GLU A 94 9.20 -20.24 22.56
C GLU A 94 10.72 -20.22 22.49
N HIS A 95 11.26 -20.42 21.28
CA HIS A 95 12.68 -20.29 21.02
C HIS A 95 12.94 -19.65 19.64
N PRO A 96 14.13 -19.08 19.40
CA PRO A 96 14.50 -18.53 18.09
C PRO A 96 14.37 -19.59 17.00
N ALA A 97 13.74 -19.22 15.89
CA ALA A 97 13.58 -20.09 14.73
C ALA A 97 14.82 -20.05 13.82
N THR A 98 15.25 -21.19 13.31
CA THR A 98 16.22 -21.25 12.21
C THR A 98 15.52 -21.68 10.91
N PRO A 99 15.93 -21.15 9.74
CA PRO A 99 15.36 -21.57 8.47
C PRO A 99 15.46 -23.10 8.25
N LEU A 100 16.61 -23.73 8.52
CA LEU A 100 16.80 -25.18 8.46
C LEU A 100 15.78 -25.95 9.30
N GLU A 101 15.56 -25.53 10.54
CA GLU A 101 14.58 -26.16 11.41
C GLU A 101 13.17 -26.07 10.83
N CYS A 102 12.78 -24.89 10.31
CA CYS A 102 11.49 -24.72 9.66
C CYS A 102 11.32 -25.62 8.43
N ARG A 103 12.39 -25.83 7.64
CA ARG A 103 12.38 -26.77 6.50
C ARG A 103 12.12 -28.21 6.95
N ILE A 104 12.92 -28.71 7.89
CA ILE A 104 12.86 -30.12 8.32
C ILE A 104 11.55 -30.43 9.04
N ARG A 105 11.10 -29.54 9.93
CA ARG A 105 9.90 -29.74 10.76
C ARG A 105 8.59 -29.36 10.05
N LYS A 106 8.65 -28.96 8.78
CA LYS A 106 7.48 -28.49 8.00
C LYS A 106 6.77 -27.29 8.65
N LEU A 107 7.53 -26.39 9.25
CA LEU A 107 7.02 -25.16 9.86
C LEU A 107 7.14 -23.97 8.92
N THR A 108 6.47 -22.88 9.26
CA THR A 108 6.62 -21.60 8.56
C THR A 108 7.60 -20.72 9.31
N TYR A 109 8.56 -20.13 8.60
CA TYR A 109 9.51 -19.19 9.17
C TYR A 109 8.87 -17.79 9.24
N PHE A 110 8.30 -17.46 10.39
CA PHE A 110 7.61 -16.19 10.61
C PHE A 110 8.12 -15.48 11.87
N SER A 111 7.83 -14.19 11.96
CA SER A 111 7.98 -13.37 13.15
C SER A 111 6.61 -12.96 13.70
N PRO A 112 6.42 -12.90 15.03
CA PRO A 112 5.24 -12.27 15.61
C PRO A 112 5.22 -10.77 15.28
N VAL A 113 4.01 -10.26 15.07
CA VAL A 113 3.71 -8.86 14.79
C VAL A 113 2.95 -8.30 15.99
N TYR A 114 3.43 -7.17 16.50
CA TYR A 114 2.84 -6.45 17.62
C TYR A 114 2.40 -5.06 17.16
N MET A 115 1.35 -4.53 17.76
CA MET A 115 0.83 -3.19 17.46
C MET A 115 0.25 -2.56 18.71
N ASP A 116 0.27 -1.23 18.75
CA ASP A 116 -0.27 -0.45 19.86
C ASP A 116 -1.66 0.08 19.48
N PHE A 117 -2.59 0.00 20.42
CA PHE A 117 -3.98 0.43 20.25
C PHE A 117 -4.35 1.49 21.28
N ARG A 118 -5.11 2.49 20.83
CA ARG A 118 -5.83 3.42 21.70
C ARG A 118 -7.32 3.29 21.42
N ILE A 119 -8.08 2.84 22.40
CA ILE A 119 -9.50 2.55 22.27
C ILE A 119 -10.26 3.67 22.97
N TYR A 120 -10.87 4.55 22.18
CA TYR A 120 -11.73 5.63 22.65
C TYR A 120 -13.16 5.10 22.83
N ARG A 121 -13.77 5.47 23.96
CA ARG A 121 -15.11 5.02 24.35
C ARG A 121 -15.87 6.13 25.06
N ASP A 122 -17.17 6.15 24.86
CA ASP A 122 -18.11 7.10 25.47
C ASP A 122 -18.43 6.79 26.94
N ASP A 123 -18.32 5.53 27.34
CA ASP A 123 -18.51 5.10 28.73
C ASP A 123 -17.29 5.34 29.63
N ILE A 124 -16.26 6.02 29.13
CA ILE A 124 -15.08 6.44 29.87
C ILE A 124 -15.04 7.97 29.85
N GLU A 125 -14.96 8.61 31.01
CA GLU A 125 -14.83 10.06 31.10
C GLU A 125 -13.52 10.52 30.47
N GLY A 126 -13.62 11.37 29.45
CA GLY A 126 -12.47 11.98 28.79
C GLY A 126 -11.90 13.20 29.55
N PRO A 127 -10.79 13.77 29.06
CA PRO A 127 -10.13 14.93 29.68
C PRO A 127 -10.93 16.23 29.58
N SER A 128 -12.02 16.23 28.82
CA SER A 128 -12.86 17.39 28.51
C SER A 128 -14.32 17.02 28.74
N GLU A 129 -15.15 17.95 29.22
CA GLU A 129 -16.60 17.70 29.38
C GLU A 129 -17.21 17.27 28.04
N GLY A 130 -17.79 16.07 28.00
CA GLY A 130 -18.39 15.47 26.79
C GLY A 130 -17.40 14.80 25.83
N GLY A 131 -16.11 14.73 26.15
CA GLY A 131 -15.11 14.02 25.35
C GLY A 131 -15.02 12.53 25.66
N LEU A 132 -14.68 11.72 24.65
CA LEU A 132 -14.41 10.28 24.81
C LEU A 132 -13.13 10.05 25.65
N GLY A 133 -13.23 9.24 26.70
CA GLY A 133 -12.07 8.68 27.38
C GLY A 133 -11.42 7.55 26.57
N TRP A 134 -10.21 7.13 26.95
CA TRP A 134 -9.50 6.07 26.23
C TRP A 134 -8.74 5.10 27.11
N ILE A 135 -8.51 3.90 26.57
CA ILE A 135 -7.62 2.86 27.10
C ILE A 135 -6.48 2.67 26.11
N GLU A 136 -5.25 2.58 26.60
CA GLU A 136 -4.06 2.32 25.79
C GLU A 136 -3.58 0.89 26.03
N GLU A 137 -3.45 0.12 24.96
CA GLU A 137 -2.99 -1.27 24.95
C GLU A 137 -1.73 -1.34 24.10
N GLU A 138 -0.57 -1.50 24.74
CA GLU A 138 0.72 -1.55 24.07
C GLU A 138 1.16 -2.99 23.80
N GLY A 139 1.75 -3.24 22.63
CA GLY A 139 2.39 -4.52 22.32
C GLY A 139 1.43 -5.68 22.16
N VAL A 140 0.21 -5.43 21.65
CA VAL A 140 -0.77 -6.48 21.39
C VAL A 140 -0.31 -7.34 20.21
N HIS A 141 -0.26 -8.66 20.38
CA HIS A 141 0.06 -9.60 19.30
C HIS A 141 -1.10 -9.70 18.32
N ILE A 142 -0.88 -9.25 17.07
CA ILE A 142 -1.94 -9.21 16.03
C ILE A 142 -1.85 -10.36 15.04
N GLY A 143 -0.71 -11.08 15.01
CA GLY A 143 -0.49 -12.18 14.08
C GLY A 143 0.97 -12.42 13.79
N ASN A 144 1.24 -13.18 12.74
CA ASN A 144 2.60 -13.58 12.35
C ASN A 144 2.86 -13.20 10.90
N LEU A 145 4.06 -12.69 10.62
CA LEU A 145 4.52 -12.32 9.28
C LEU A 145 5.64 -13.25 8.83
N PRO A 146 5.50 -13.97 7.70
CA PRO A 146 6.59 -14.75 7.13
C PRO A 146 7.81 -13.87 6.84
N ILE A 147 8.99 -14.31 7.29
CA ILE A 147 10.25 -13.57 7.13
C ILE A 147 11.05 -14.14 5.97
N MET A 148 11.60 -13.27 5.13
CA MET A 148 12.44 -13.66 4.01
C MET A 148 13.84 -14.06 4.52
N VAL A 149 14.34 -15.21 4.06
CA VAL A 149 15.68 -15.71 4.41
C VAL A 149 16.73 -14.71 3.92
N ARG A 150 17.74 -14.41 4.76
CA ARG A 150 18.77 -13.36 4.58
C ARG A 150 18.27 -11.90 4.60
N SER A 151 16.99 -11.63 4.84
CA SER A 151 16.51 -10.25 5.05
C SER A 151 17.03 -9.65 6.36
N ALA A 152 16.87 -8.34 6.53
CA ALA A 152 17.31 -7.61 7.73
C ALA A 152 16.65 -8.12 9.02
N ARG A 153 15.48 -8.78 8.95
CA ARG A 153 14.78 -9.38 10.10
C ARG A 153 15.02 -10.88 10.27
N CYS A 154 15.81 -11.50 9.40
CA CYS A 154 16.17 -12.90 9.54
C CYS A 154 17.12 -13.08 10.74
N ASN A 155 16.99 -14.20 11.46
CA ASN A 155 17.91 -14.58 12.53
C ASN A 155 19.31 -14.90 11.99
N LEU A 156 19.44 -15.25 10.70
CA LEU A 156 20.72 -15.49 10.03
C LEU A 156 21.37 -14.21 9.46
N HIS A 157 20.77 -13.04 9.71
CA HIS A 157 21.36 -11.77 9.27
C HIS A 157 22.63 -11.47 10.07
N SER A 158 23.60 -10.77 9.47
CA SER A 158 24.89 -10.43 10.11
C SER A 158 24.74 -9.64 11.41
N ASP A 159 23.63 -8.91 11.56
CA ASP A 159 23.32 -8.16 12.78
C ASP A 159 22.70 -8.99 13.91
N HIS A 160 22.24 -10.21 13.62
CA HIS A 160 21.40 -11.01 14.52
C HIS A 160 21.96 -12.40 14.83
N ILE A 161 22.78 -12.96 13.93
CA ILE A 161 23.28 -14.33 14.04
C ILE A 161 24.25 -14.53 15.22
N ASP A 162 24.95 -13.47 15.62
CA ASP A 162 25.74 -13.41 16.86
C ASP A 162 25.02 -12.49 17.86
N GLU A 163 24.68 -13.03 19.02
CA GLU A 163 23.99 -12.27 20.07
C GLU A 163 24.90 -11.23 20.74
N ASN A 164 26.23 -11.40 20.64
CA ASN A 164 27.19 -10.56 21.37
C ASN A 164 27.63 -9.33 20.59
N ARG A 165 27.66 -9.41 19.24
CA ARG A 165 28.12 -8.31 18.38
C ARG A 165 27.47 -8.37 17.00
N LYS A 166 27.37 -7.20 16.37
CA LYS A 166 26.97 -7.07 14.96
C LYS A 166 28.19 -7.27 14.06
N LEU A 167 28.01 -8.01 12.97
CA LEU A 167 29.07 -8.28 12.00
C LEU A 167 28.95 -7.37 10.77
N SER A 168 30.09 -6.91 10.26
CA SER A 168 30.16 -6.07 9.05
C SER A 168 30.93 -6.78 7.92
N PRO A 169 30.37 -7.86 7.33
CA PRO A 169 31.07 -8.69 6.36
C PRO A 169 31.41 -7.95 5.04
N GLN A 170 30.81 -6.78 4.79
CA GLN A 170 31.11 -5.97 3.61
C GLN A 170 32.40 -5.15 3.75
N THR A 171 32.83 -4.85 4.99
CA THR A 171 34.01 -4.02 5.27
C THR A 171 35.15 -4.80 5.92
N SER A 172 34.85 -5.85 6.68
CA SER A 172 35.84 -6.70 7.36
C SER A 172 35.84 -8.12 6.80
N GLU A 173 36.99 -8.57 6.33
CA GLU A 173 37.16 -9.95 5.83
C GLU A 173 37.05 -10.98 6.97
N GLU A 174 37.54 -10.64 8.17
CA GLU A 174 37.40 -11.49 9.37
C GLU A 174 35.93 -11.71 9.75
N ASP A 175 35.12 -10.65 9.70
CA ASP A 175 33.68 -10.75 9.97
C ASP A 175 32.95 -11.58 8.90
N ALA A 176 33.42 -11.52 7.65
CA ALA A 176 32.87 -12.33 6.56
C ALA A 176 33.18 -13.82 6.75
N GLU A 177 34.41 -14.15 7.14
CA GLU A 177 34.81 -15.53 7.46
C GLU A 177 34.06 -16.07 8.67
N TYR A 178 33.99 -15.30 9.75
CA TYR A 178 33.25 -15.66 10.96
C TYR A 178 31.75 -15.84 10.71
N LEU A 179 31.14 -14.98 9.91
CA LEU A 179 29.75 -15.16 9.46
C LEU A 179 29.56 -16.50 8.75
N ASN A 180 30.48 -16.88 7.86
CA ASN A 180 30.40 -18.17 7.15
C ASN A 180 30.49 -19.36 8.11
N GLU A 181 31.30 -19.27 9.16
CA GLU A 181 31.38 -20.30 10.20
C GLU A 181 30.07 -20.42 10.99
N LEU A 182 29.50 -19.28 11.41
CA LEU A 182 28.21 -19.27 12.12
C LEU A 182 27.09 -19.86 11.28
N LEU A 183 27.05 -19.55 9.98
CA LEU A 183 26.06 -20.11 9.06
C LEU A 183 26.17 -21.63 8.92
N ARG A 184 27.40 -22.14 8.77
CA ARG A 184 27.65 -23.59 8.76
C ARG A 184 27.25 -24.24 10.08
N LYS A 185 27.51 -23.59 11.22
CA LYS A 185 27.09 -24.07 12.54
C LYS A 185 25.57 -24.11 12.68
N SER A 186 24.85 -23.17 12.07
CA SER A 186 23.39 -23.19 11.95
C SER A 186 22.86 -24.17 10.89
N GLY A 187 23.74 -24.86 10.16
CA GLY A 187 23.40 -25.85 9.13
C GLY A 187 22.96 -25.24 7.80
N GLU A 188 23.34 -23.99 7.53
CA GLU A 188 23.02 -23.27 6.30
C GLU A 188 24.27 -23.13 5.42
N ASP A 189 24.06 -23.06 4.11
CA ASP A 189 25.14 -22.81 3.16
C ASP A 189 25.50 -21.31 3.15
N PRO A 190 26.78 -20.93 3.37
CA PRO A 190 27.25 -19.57 3.17
C PRO A 190 26.98 -18.99 1.77
N LEU A 191 26.88 -19.84 0.77
CA LEU A 191 26.62 -19.44 -0.62
C LEU A 191 25.12 -19.28 -0.93
N ASP A 192 24.21 -19.62 0.00
CA ASP A 192 22.78 -19.40 -0.20
C ASP A 192 22.46 -17.90 -0.23
N PRO A 193 21.99 -17.37 -1.38
CA PRO A 193 21.69 -15.95 -1.53
C PRO A 193 20.47 -15.50 -0.71
N GLY A 194 19.58 -16.41 -0.29
CA GLY A 194 18.30 -16.05 0.32
C GLY A 194 17.32 -15.43 -0.68
N GLY A 195 16.41 -14.57 -0.20
CA GLY A 195 15.42 -13.90 -1.05
C GLY A 195 14.08 -14.65 -1.21
N TYR A 196 13.91 -15.76 -0.48
CA TYR A 196 12.71 -16.58 -0.48
C TYR A 196 12.15 -16.74 0.95
N PHE A 197 10.95 -17.29 1.05
CA PHE A 197 10.24 -17.60 2.29
C PHE A 197 10.17 -19.11 2.50
N ILE A 198 10.06 -19.54 3.75
CA ILE A 198 9.77 -20.94 4.08
C ILE A 198 8.37 -21.00 4.67
N ILE A 199 7.45 -21.63 3.95
CA ILE A 199 6.05 -21.80 4.34
C ILE A 199 5.76 -23.30 4.44
N ASN A 200 5.38 -23.76 5.63
CA ASN A 200 5.08 -25.18 5.92
C ASN A 200 6.18 -26.13 5.43
N GLY A 201 7.45 -25.75 5.64
CA GLY A 201 8.65 -26.47 5.18
C GLY A 201 8.99 -26.34 3.70
N THR A 202 8.13 -25.70 2.90
CA THR A 202 8.37 -25.48 1.47
C THR A 202 8.94 -24.10 1.22
N GLU A 203 9.98 -24.03 0.38
CA GLU A 203 10.55 -22.77 -0.06
C GLU A 203 9.66 -22.13 -1.12
N ARG A 204 9.37 -20.84 -0.95
CA ARG A 204 8.51 -20.06 -1.84
C ARG A 204 9.15 -18.73 -2.14
N VAL A 205 9.26 -18.40 -3.41
CA VAL A 205 9.83 -17.14 -3.88
C VAL A 205 8.73 -16.27 -4.50
N LEU A 206 8.77 -14.96 -4.24
CA LEU A 206 7.92 -14.01 -4.93
C LEU A 206 8.60 -13.61 -6.24
N ILE A 207 7.94 -13.91 -7.36
CA ILE A 207 8.43 -13.55 -8.69
C ILE A 207 8.05 -12.10 -8.95
N SER A 208 9.03 -11.29 -9.36
CA SER A 208 8.78 -9.90 -9.75
C SER A 208 7.86 -9.87 -10.98
N MET A 209 6.78 -9.12 -10.87
CA MET A 209 5.85 -8.87 -11.97
C MET A 209 6.15 -7.51 -12.60
N GLU A 210 6.08 -7.46 -13.92
CA GLU A 210 6.08 -6.20 -14.66
C GLU A 210 4.64 -5.70 -14.78
N ASP A 211 4.43 -4.43 -14.47
CA ASP A 211 3.14 -3.76 -14.54
C ASP A 211 3.33 -2.37 -15.15
N LEU A 212 2.26 -1.80 -15.71
CA LEU A 212 2.27 -0.46 -16.25
C LEU A 212 2.57 0.55 -15.15
N ALA A 213 3.40 1.55 -15.48
CA ALA A 213 3.77 2.61 -14.55
C ALA A 213 2.49 3.29 -13.98
N PRO A 214 2.30 3.28 -12.65
CA PRO A 214 1.17 3.95 -12.02
C PRO A 214 1.33 5.47 -12.14
N ASN A 215 0.24 6.21 -11.88
CA ASN A 215 0.20 7.67 -11.87
C ASN A 215 0.69 8.30 -13.19
N ARG A 216 0.48 7.60 -14.30
CA ARG A 216 0.83 8.04 -15.64
C ARG A 216 -0.32 7.81 -16.60
N VAL A 217 -0.58 8.80 -17.46
CA VAL A 217 -1.57 8.70 -18.54
C VAL A 217 -0.97 7.85 -19.66
N THR A 218 -1.62 6.73 -19.97
CA THR A 218 -1.26 5.86 -21.08
C THR A 218 -2.38 5.87 -22.11
N VAL A 219 -2.07 6.23 -23.35
CA VAL A 219 -3.08 6.30 -24.43
C VAL A 219 -2.95 5.09 -25.32
N GLU A 220 -4.07 4.39 -25.54
CA GLU A 220 -4.16 3.22 -26.40
C GLU A 220 -5.27 3.42 -27.44
N LYS A 221 -5.10 2.81 -28.61
CA LYS A 221 -6.17 2.69 -29.60
C LYS A 221 -6.76 1.28 -29.52
N ASN A 222 -7.97 1.16 -29.01
CA ASN A 222 -8.68 -0.11 -28.94
C ASN A 222 -9.40 -0.36 -30.27
N LYS A 223 -9.05 -1.45 -30.94
CA LYS A 223 -9.80 -1.95 -32.10
C LYS A 223 -10.73 -3.06 -31.66
N LYS A 224 -11.99 -2.74 -31.40
CA LYS A 224 -13.05 -3.74 -31.21
C LYS A 224 -13.85 -3.84 -32.50
N TYR A 225 -13.79 -4.99 -33.16
CA TYR A 225 -14.42 -5.23 -34.46
C TYR A 225 -13.97 -4.21 -35.53
N ALA A 226 -14.92 -3.58 -36.24
CA ALA A 226 -14.67 -2.60 -37.30
C ALA A 226 -14.37 -1.18 -36.77
N HIS A 227 -14.22 -1.01 -35.45
CA HIS A 227 -14.22 0.30 -34.82
C HIS A 227 -12.98 0.52 -33.96
N GLU A 228 -12.36 1.68 -34.18
CA GLU A 228 -11.22 2.16 -33.42
C GLU A 228 -11.73 3.21 -32.42
N THR A 229 -11.48 2.99 -31.13
CA THR A 229 -11.74 3.97 -30.07
C THR A 229 -10.45 4.33 -29.37
N GLU A 230 -10.20 5.62 -29.19
CA GLU A 230 -9.09 6.09 -28.39
C GLU A 230 -9.45 6.05 -26.90
N VAL A 231 -8.60 5.41 -26.09
CA VAL A 231 -8.79 5.27 -24.66
C VAL A 231 -7.52 5.69 -23.93
N ALA A 232 -7.64 6.66 -23.03
CA ALA A 232 -6.61 6.96 -22.05
C ALA A 232 -6.88 6.16 -20.77
N LYS A 233 -5.91 5.36 -20.34
CA LYS A 233 -5.92 4.60 -19.09
C LYS A 233 -4.98 5.25 -18.09
N ILE A 234 -5.47 5.45 -16.88
CA ILE A 234 -4.70 5.93 -15.73
C ILE A 234 -4.87 4.93 -14.61
N PHE A 235 -3.75 4.46 -14.05
CA PHE A 235 -3.78 3.70 -12.80
C PHE A 235 -3.34 4.61 -11.67
N SER A 236 -4.31 5.19 -10.95
CA SER A 236 -4.01 6.01 -9.78
C SER A 236 -3.63 5.10 -8.61
N GLN A 237 -2.47 5.33 -8.03
CA GLN A 237 -1.96 4.59 -6.88
C GLN A 237 -1.54 5.52 -5.77
N ARG A 238 -2.13 5.33 -4.59
CA ARG A 238 -1.81 6.06 -3.36
C ARG A 238 -1.95 5.12 -2.16
N ASP A 239 -0.98 5.18 -1.25
CA ASP A 239 -1.00 4.49 0.06
C ASP A 239 -1.44 3.01 0.00
N GLY A 240 -0.96 2.28 -1.02
CA GLY A 240 -1.25 0.86 -1.23
C GLY A 240 -2.55 0.55 -1.99
N VAL A 241 -3.40 1.55 -2.21
CA VAL A 241 -4.63 1.43 -3.01
C VAL A 241 -4.34 1.78 -4.47
N ARG A 242 -4.77 0.92 -5.40
CA ARG A 242 -4.71 1.16 -6.85
C ARG A 242 -6.13 1.19 -7.42
N LYS A 243 -6.48 2.26 -8.13
CA LYS A 243 -7.77 2.41 -8.82
C LYS A 243 -7.55 2.78 -10.28
N PRO A 244 -8.08 1.99 -11.23
CA PRO A 244 -8.06 2.35 -12.65
C PRO A 244 -9.08 3.46 -12.94
N ILE A 245 -8.73 4.37 -13.83
CA ILE A 245 -9.59 5.39 -14.41
C ILE A 245 -9.39 5.33 -15.91
N ASN A 246 -10.48 5.17 -16.66
CA ASN A 246 -10.43 5.12 -18.12
C ASN A 246 -11.19 6.33 -18.69
N VAL A 247 -10.57 7.05 -19.62
CA VAL A 247 -11.20 8.11 -20.38
C VAL A 247 -11.31 7.64 -21.83
N GLU A 248 -12.53 7.41 -22.30
CA GLU A 248 -12.83 6.92 -23.65
C GLU A 248 -13.37 8.06 -24.51
N LYS A 249 -12.75 8.26 -25.67
CA LYS A 249 -13.30 9.14 -26.70
C LYS A 249 -14.30 8.36 -27.55
N ARG A 250 -15.56 8.76 -27.49
CA ARG A 250 -16.64 8.23 -28.33
C ARG A 250 -16.56 8.82 -29.75
N ARG A 251 -17.33 8.25 -30.69
CA ARG A 251 -17.29 8.63 -32.12
C ARG A 251 -17.83 10.04 -32.40
N ASP A 252 -18.79 10.47 -31.59
CA ASP A 252 -19.30 11.84 -31.54
C ASP A 252 -18.23 12.85 -31.09
N GLY A 253 -17.10 12.38 -30.55
CA GLY A 253 -16.03 13.21 -30.02
C GLY A 253 -16.18 13.51 -28.53
N MET A 254 -17.17 12.91 -27.86
CA MET A 254 -17.40 13.05 -26.43
C MET A 254 -16.37 12.26 -25.63
N LEU A 255 -15.83 12.88 -24.59
CA LEU A 255 -14.87 12.30 -23.67
C LEU A 255 -15.62 11.82 -22.43
N MET A 256 -15.60 10.51 -22.23
CA MET A 256 -16.34 9.85 -21.16
C MET A 256 -15.40 9.13 -20.21
N VAL A 257 -15.49 9.47 -18.93
CA VAL A 257 -14.76 8.83 -17.84
C VAL A 257 -15.54 7.62 -17.35
N LYS A 258 -14.84 6.50 -17.15
CA LYS A 258 -15.33 5.31 -16.47
C LYS A 258 -14.46 5.06 -15.24
N ILE A 259 -15.10 5.06 -14.08
CA ILE A 259 -14.48 4.77 -12.78
C ILE A 259 -15.02 3.41 -12.31
N PRO A 260 -14.30 2.29 -12.53
CA PRO A 260 -14.84 0.96 -12.25
C PRO A 260 -15.24 0.74 -10.80
N SER A 261 -14.65 1.47 -9.85
CA SER A 261 -15.00 1.39 -8.43
C SER A 261 -16.28 2.15 -8.06
N ALA A 262 -16.75 3.06 -8.91
CA ALA A 262 -17.92 3.90 -8.62
C ALA A 262 -19.15 3.47 -9.44
N GLY A 263 -19.00 2.57 -10.40
CA GLY A 263 -20.11 1.99 -11.15
C GLY A 263 -19.80 1.78 -12.64
N THR A 264 -20.82 1.39 -13.40
CA THR A 264 -20.72 1.15 -14.85
C THR A 264 -21.08 2.38 -15.70
N THR A 265 -21.71 3.38 -15.09
CA THR A 265 -22.13 4.62 -15.75
C THR A 265 -20.90 5.40 -16.22
N ALA A 266 -20.93 5.82 -17.49
CA ALA A 266 -19.90 6.68 -18.05
C ALA A 266 -20.24 8.15 -17.76
N ILE A 267 -19.26 8.92 -17.32
CA ILE A 267 -19.42 10.29 -16.82
C ILE A 267 -18.73 11.24 -17.81
N PRO A 268 -19.38 12.30 -18.30
CA PRO A 268 -18.69 13.31 -19.12
C PRO A 268 -17.50 13.92 -18.39
N VAL A 269 -16.37 14.12 -19.09
CA VAL A 269 -15.17 14.73 -18.48
C VAL A 269 -15.46 16.12 -17.91
N VAL A 270 -16.24 16.94 -18.62
CA VAL A 270 -16.60 18.30 -18.18
C VAL A 270 -17.42 18.29 -16.90
N LEU A 271 -18.36 17.34 -16.75
CA LEU A 271 -19.15 17.17 -15.52
C LEU A 271 -18.22 16.83 -14.34
N LEU A 272 -17.25 15.93 -14.54
CA LEU A 272 -16.28 15.59 -13.51
C LEU A 272 -15.36 16.77 -13.16
N MET A 273 -14.94 17.58 -14.12
CA MET A 273 -14.14 18.80 -13.86
C MET A 273 -14.92 19.82 -13.04
N ARG A 274 -16.22 20.00 -13.32
CA ARG A 274 -17.11 20.86 -12.53
C ARG A 274 -17.25 20.37 -11.10
N ALA A 275 -17.46 19.06 -10.89
CA ALA A 275 -17.52 18.45 -9.56
C ALA A 275 -16.19 18.52 -8.78
N LEU A 276 -15.07 18.82 -9.44
CA LEU A 276 -13.76 19.02 -8.80
C LEU A 276 -13.48 20.49 -8.45
N GLY A 277 -14.44 21.39 -8.68
CA GLY A 277 -14.36 22.82 -8.32
C GLY A 277 -14.08 23.77 -9.49
N MET A 278 -14.16 23.32 -10.75
CA MET A 278 -14.00 24.19 -11.92
C MET A 278 -15.38 24.66 -12.42
N GLU A 279 -15.87 25.79 -11.92
CA GLU A 279 -17.21 26.30 -12.27
C GLU A 279 -17.26 26.99 -13.64
N ASN A 280 -16.20 27.72 -13.99
CA ASN A 280 -16.18 28.55 -15.20
C ASN A 280 -15.78 27.76 -16.45
N ASP A 281 -16.64 27.76 -17.47
CA ASP A 281 -16.38 27.11 -18.75
C ASP A 281 -15.07 27.58 -19.41
N GLN A 282 -14.70 28.86 -19.23
CA GLN A 282 -13.45 29.40 -19.76
C GLN A 282 -12.24 28.72 -19.13
N GLU A 283 -12.32 28.40 -17.83
CA GLU A 283 -11.26 27.73 -17.09
C GLU A 283 -11.15 26.26 -17.48
N ILE A 284 -12.29 25.58 -17.63
CA ILE A 284 -12.35 24.20 -18.15
C ILE A 284 -11.73 24.14 -19.55
N PHE A 285 -12.12 25.07 -20.43
CA PHE A 285 -11.59 25.15 -21.79
C PHE A 285 -10.08 25.41 -21.80
N ALA A 286 -9.60 26.35 -20.98
CA ALA A 286 -8.17 26.67 -20.88
C ALA A 286 -7.33 25.53 -20.32
N SER A 287 -7.92 24.68 -19.48
CA SER A 287 -7.24 23.54 -18.85
C SER A 287 -7.08 22.34 -19.79
N ILE A 288 -7.93 22.23 -20.82
CA ILE A 288 -7.83 21.18 -21.83
C ILE A 288 -6.90 21.66 -22.96
N ALA A 289 -5.62 21.36 -22.81
CA ALA A 289 -4.62 21.65 -23.84
C ALA A 289 -4.74 20.70 -25.04
N GLY A 290 -4.77 21.25 -26.26
CA GLY A 290 -4.80 20.46 -27.49
C GLY A 290 -4.52 21.31 -28.73
N PRO A 291 -4.27 20.66 -29.88
CA PRO A 291 -4.13 21.35 -31.15
C PRO A 291 -5.46 21.99 -31.57
N VAL A 292 -5.41 22.95 -32.51
CA VAL A 292 -6.59 23.75 -32.92
C VAL A 292 -7.74 22.87 -33.41
N GLU A 293 -7.44 21.75 -34.06
CA GLU A 293 -8.43 20.79 -34.55
C GLU A 293 -9.17 20.07 -33.42
N ALA A 294 -8.58 19.99 -32.23
CA ALA A 294 -9.18 19.36 -31.06
C ALA A 294 -10.15 20.30 -30.32
N MET A 295 -10.01 21.63 -30.48
CA MET A 295 -10.83 22.62 -29.77
C MET A 295 -12.33 22.44 -30.05
N LYS A 296 -12.70 22.02 -31.27
CA LYS A 296 -14.10 21.74 -31.62
C LYS A 296 -14.72 20.65 -30.74
N TYR A 297 -13.92 19.64 -30.34
CA TYR A 297 -14.39 18.59 -29.45
C TYR A 297 -14.54 19.12 -28.02
N THR A 298 -13.62 19.96 -27.55
CA THR A 298 -13.72 20.59 -26.23
C THR A 298 -15.00 21.41 -26.11
N VAL A 299 -15.31 22.26 -27.10
CA VAL A 299 -16.57 23.04 -27.12
C VAL A 299 -17.80 22.14 -27.19
N ALA A 300 -17.76 21.07 -27.98
CA ALA A 300 -18.86 20.10 -28.04
C ALA A 300 -19.10 19.42 -26.67
N ASN A 301 -18.03 19.07 -25.94
CA ASN A 301 -18.14 18.46 -24.61
C ASN A 301 -18.71 19.44 -23.57
N LEU A 302 -18.37 20.72 -23.66
CA LEU A 302 -18.91 21.77 -22.78
C LEU A 302 -20.42 21.96 -23.00
N ASN A 303 -20.84 22.03 -24.26
CA ASN A 303 -22.24 22.20 -24.62
C ASN A 303 -23.07 20.95 -24.29
N ASP A 304 -22.56 19.74 -24.52
CA ASP A 304 -23.30 18.50 -24.25
C ASP A 304 -23.70 18.35 -22.78
N VAL A 305 -22.86 18.80 -21.83
CA VAL A 305 -23.21 18.76 -20.40
C VAL A 305 -24.36 19.72 -20.05
N LYS A 306 -24.51 20.82 -20.77
CA LYS A 306 -25.58 21.82 -20.57
C LYS A 306 -26.86 21.48 -21.33
N ASP A 307 -26.72 21.11 -22.60
CA ASP A 307 -27.84 20.93 -23.53
C ASP A 307 -28.53 19.56 -23.37
N ASN A 308 -27.85 18.59 -22.74
CA ASN A 308 -28.41 17.26 -22.51
C ASN A 308 -29.18 17.22 -21.19
N ASP A 309 -30.50 17.06 -21.28
CA ASP A 309 -31.43 16.93 -20.14
C ASP A 309 -31.05 15.80 -19.15
N GLU A 310 -30.26 14.80 -19.57
CA GLU A 310 -29.77 13.74 -18.68
C GLU A 310 -28.71 14.25 -17.69
N TYR A 311 -27.91 15.25 -18.10
CA TYR A 311 -26.88 15.87 -17.27
C TYR A 311 -27.43 17.13 -16.63
N GLY A 312 -27.78 18.15 -17.44
CA GLY A 312 -28.40 19.40 -16.99
C GLY A 312 -27.65 20.09 -15.85
N VAL A 313 -26.31 20.11 -15.91
CA VAL A 313 -25.44 20.58 -14.81
C VAL A 313 -24.74 21.88 -15.19
N GLU A 314 -24.95 22.94 -14.41
CA GLU A 314 -24.28 24.24 -14.56
C GLU A 314 -23.49 24.69 -13.32
N THR A 315 -23.66 24.04 -12.17
CA THR A 315 -22.93 24.37 -10.93
C THR A 315 -22.14 23.18 -10.40
N GLU A 316 -21.20 23.44 -9.49
CA GLU A 316 -20.48 22.39 -8.76
C GLU A 316 -21.44 21.51 -7.94
N GLU A 317 -22.37 22.14 -7.21
CA GLU A 317 -23.35 21.45 -6.37
C GLU A 317 -24.24 20.49 -7.17
N GLU A 318 -24.71 20.93 -8.35
CA GLU A 318 -25.48 20.08 -9.27
C GLU A 318 -24.65 18.90 -9.80
N ALA A 319 -23.36 19.13 -10.09
CA ALA A 319 -22.46 18.08 -10.58
C ALA A 319 -22.25 17.00 -9.51
N VAL A 320 -22.03 17.42 -8.26
CA VAL A 320 -21.88 16.53 -7.10
C VAL A 320 -23.18 15.75 -6.85
N ALA A 321 -24.33 16.42 -6.82
CA ALA A 321 -25.63 15.79 -6.62
C ALA A 321 -25.95 14.73 -7.71
N TRP A 322 -25.56 15.00 -8.97
CA TRP A 322 -25.70 14.03 -10.05
C TRP A 322 -24.85 12.78 -9.80
N LEU A 323 -23.60 12.96 -9.37
CA LEU A 323 -22.68 11.86 -9.05
C LEU A 323 -23.19 11.04 -7.86
N GLU A 324 -23.65 11.67 -6.78
CA GLU A 324 -24.23 11.00 -5.61
C GLU A 324 -25.39 10.10 -6.01
N LYS A 325 -26.34 10.61 -6.81
CA LYS A 325 -27.50 9.83 -7.26
C LYS A 325 -27.10 8.59 -8.07
N LYS A 326 -26.04 8.69 -8.88
CA LYS A 326 -25.59 7.58 -9.74
C LYS A 326 -24.70 6.59 -9.01
N PHE A 327 -23.94 7.03 -8.01
CA PHE A 327 -23.06 6.18 -7.22
C PHE A 327 -23.78 5.49 -6.06
N ALA A 328 -24.74 6.16 -5.40
CA ALA A 328 -25.54 5.57 -4.32
C ALA A 328 -26.43 4.41 -4.79
N ALA A 329 -26.84 4.40 -6.06
CA ALA A 329 -27.59 3.28 -6.64
C ALA A 329 -26.74 2.03 -6.91
N GLY A 330 -25.41 2.14 -6.78
CA GLY A 330 -24.43 1.07 -7.06
C GLY A 330 -23.80 0.42 -5.82
N GLN A 331 -24.19 0.83 -4.60
CA GLN A 331 -23.81 0.18 -3.35
C GLN A 331 -24.88 -0.79 -2.85
#